data_AF-A0A0Q9AML2-F1
#
_entry.id   AF-A0A0Q9AML2-F1
#
_cell.length_a   1.000
_cell.length_b   1.000
_cell.length_c   1.000
_cell.angle_alpha   90.00
_cell.angle_beta   90.00
_cell.angle_gamma   90.00
#
_symmetry.space_group_name_H-M   'P 1'
#
loop_
_entity.id
_entity.type
_entity.pdbx_description
1 polymer ?
#
loop_
_entity_poly.entity_id
_entity_poly.type
_entity_poly.pdbx_seq_one_letter_code
_entity_poly.pdbx_strand_id
1 'polypeptide(L)'
;MDDGWKGNAATRCTAHRKNGDRCKRQARRGANVCDAHGGRAPQVKRRAHQRLEESADRMAKQLLGIADSGESEAVRLAAIKHALALGGITEKTSVEVSVAEPAPWQGMLAGIARVPLDESQRRRGLIEPPRELTAADPAEPVDAEVVPDPNPPAQPDGPLRPPPWAGVPQPPASSGGELLTMEDAAAFTADLRRQQGQPRRVRSERFK
;
A
#
# COMPACT_ATOMS: atom_id res chain seq x y z
N MET A 1 -39.35 -1.16 3.22
CA MET A 1 -38.88 -1.53 4.58
C MET A 1 -37.45 -1.00 4.65
N ASP A 2 -37.28 0.30 4.91
CA ASP A 2 -36.00 0.98 4.66
C ASP A 2 -35.64 1.98 5.79
N ASP A 3 -35.97 1.61 7.03
CA ASP A 3 -35.70 2.41 8.24
C ASP A 3 -34.48 1.89 9.04
N GLY A 4 -33.54 1.21 8.38
CA GLY A 4 -32.43 0.51 9.04
C GLY A 4 -31.18 1.37 9.38
N TRP A 5 -31.17 2.68 9.11
CA TRP A 5 -29.94 3.47 9.27
C TRP A 5 -30.12 4.89 9.81
N LYS A 6 -30.89 5.05 10.88
CA LYS A 6 -30.80 6.26 11.72
C LYS A 6 -29.56 6.18 12.61
N GLY A 7 -28.38 6.11 11.99
CA GLY A 7 -27.11 6.22 12.70
C GLY A 7 -27.02 7.58 13.38
N ASN A 8 -26.91 7.57 14.71
CA ASN A 8 -26.61 8.67 15.64
C ASN A 8 -26.45 10.03 14.96
N ALA A 9 -27.44 10.92 15.15
CA ALA A 9 -27.49 12.30 14.66
C ALA A 9 -26.12 12.81 14.20
N ALA A 10 -25.84 12.67 12.89
CA ALA A 10 -24.51 12.88 12.34
C ALA A 10 -23.97 14.23 12.83
N THR A 11 -22.92 14.17 13.66
CA THR A 11 -22.34 15.35 14.30
C THR A 11 -22.04 16.38 13.22
N ARG A 12 -22.51 17.61 13.42
CA ARG A 12 -22.27 18.69 12.44
C ARG A 12 -20.78 18.99 12.39
N CYS A 13 -20.29 19.23 11.18
CA CYS A 13 -18.92 19.65 10.95
C CYS A 13 -18.55 20.82 11.88
N THR A 14 -17.39 20.73 12.54
CA THR A 14 -16.90 21.74 13.48
C THR A 14 -16.15 22.88 12.80
N ALA A 15 -15.82 22.74 11.51
CA ALA A 15 -15.12 23.79 10.77
C ALA A 15 -16.04 24.99 10.47
N HIS A 16 -15.45 26.16 10.30
CA HIS A 16 -16.14 27.38 9.92
C HIS A 16 -16.03 27.63 8.41
N ARG A 17 -17.04 28.28 7.85
CA ARG A 17 -17.07 28.76 6.47
C ARG A 17 -16.32 30.10 6.36
N LYS A 18 -16.05 30.54 5.14
CA LYS A 18 -15.41 31.84 4.87
C LYS A 18 -16.19 33.04 5.43
N ASN A 19 -17.51 32.89 5.60
CA ASN A 19 -18.38 33.91 6.18
C ASN A 19 -18.44 33.87 7.72
N GLY A 20 -17.59 33.08 8.39
CA GLY A 20 -17.53 32.96 9.85
C GLY A 20 -18.50 31.95 10.45
N ASP A 21 -19.57 31.57 9.74
CA ASP A 21 -20.55 30.62 10.25
C ASP A 21 -20.02 29.19 10.35
N ARG A 22 -20.54 28.43 11.32
CA ARG A 22 -20.27 26.99 11.42
C ARG A 22 -20.77 26.24 10.18
N CYS A 23 -19.99 25.26 9.74
CA CYS A 23 -20.37 24.41 8.64
C CYS A 23 -21.63 23.59 8.96
N LYS A 24 -22.71 23.83 8.21
CA LYS A 24 -23.97 23.09 8.32
C LYS A 24 -23.92 21.66 7.74
N ARG A 25 -22.81 21.23 7.12
CA ARG A 25 -22.67 19.87 6.55
C ARG A 25 -22.43 18.84 7.65
N GLN A 26 -22.87 17.61 7.42
CA GLN A 26 -22.61 16.49 8.32
C GLN A 26 -21.12 16.13 8.31
N ALA A 27 -20.56 15.82 9.49
CA ALA A 27 -19.22 15.28 9.59
C ALA A 27 -19.20 13.84 9.04
N ARG A 28 -18.03 13.40 8.58
CA ARG A 28 -17.81 12.00 8.24
C ARG A 28 -17.89 11.13 9.50
N ARG A 29 -18.34 9.88 9.35
CA ARG A 29 -18.39 8.93 10.47
C ARG A 29 -17.01 8.77 11.10
N GLY A 30 -16.94 8.87 12.43
CA GLY A 30 -15.69 8.85 13.19
C GLY A 30 -14.84 10.12 13.11
N ALA A 31 -15.28 11.15 12.38
CA ALA A 31 -14.57 12.43 12.22
C ALA A 31 -15.42 13.62 12.70
N ASN A 32 -14.76 14.78 12.84
CA ASN A 32 -15.40 16.04 13.28
C ASN A 32 -15.68 17.00 12.11
N VAL A 33 -15.22 16.67 10.90
CA VAL A 33 -15.31 17.54 9.72
C VAL A 33 -15.97 16.82 8.55
N CYS A 34 -16.63 17.59 7.70
CA CYS A 34 -17.27 17.09 6.47
C CYS A 34 -16.24 16.86 5.36
N ASP A 35 -16.66 16.23 4.27
CA ASP A 35 -15.80 15.95 3.11
C ASP A 35 -15.08 17.20 2.57
N ALA A 36 -15.79 18.33 2.50
CA ALA A 36 -15.24 19.57 1.96
C ALA A 36 -14.31 20.31 2.92
N HIS A 37 -14.37 20.01 4.22
CA HIS A 37 -13.44 20.53 5.22
C HIS A 37 -12.39 19.48 5.64
N GLY A 38 -12.10 18.52 4.74
CA GLY A 38 -11.00 17.57 4.91
C GLY A 38 -11.36 16.26 5.59
N GLY A 39 -12.64 15.91 5.74
CA GLY A 39 -13.06 14.64 6.35
C GLY A 39 -12.59 13.39 5.60
N ARG A 40 -12.21 13.52 4.31
CA ARG A 40 -11.62 12.43 3.51
C ARG A 40 -10.11 12.32 3.63
N ALA A 41 -9.46 13.30 4.26
CA ALA A 41 -8.00 13.37 4.31
C ALA A 41 -7.44 12.13 5.05
N PRO A 42 -6.32 11.55 4.57
CA PRO A 42 -5.76 10.32 5.16
C PRO A 42 -5.48 10.44 6.66
N GLN A 43 -4.97 11.59 7.12
CA GLN A 43 -4.68 11.86 8.53
C GLN A 43 -5.95 11.90 9.40
N VAL A 44 -7.08 12.35 8.85
CA VAL A 44 -8.37 12.38 9.58
C VAL A 44 -8.92 10.97 9.73
N LYS A 45 -8.84 10.16 8.67
CA LYS A 45 -9.21 8.74 8.72
C LYS A 45 -8.35 7.99 9.74
N ARG A 46 -7.02 8.12 9.66
CA ARG A 46 -6.10 7.46 10.61
C ARG A 46 -6.44 7.82 12.05
N ARG A 47 -6.67 9.11 12.35
CA ARG A 47 -7.07 9.53 13.69
C ARG A 47 -8.44 8.99 14.12
N ALA A 48 -9.38 8.84 13.19
CA ALA A 48 -10.67 8.21 13.48
C ALA A 48 -10.50 6.74 13.85
N HIS A 49 -9.66 6.01 13.12
CA HIS A 49 -9.30 4.61 13.44
C HIS A 49 -8.60 4.50 14.79
N GLN A 50 -7.63 5.36 15.05
CA GLN A 50 -6.93 5.40 16.34
C GLN A 50 -7.90 5.56 17.52
N ARG A 51 -8.93 6.40 17.42
CA ARG A 51 -9.92 6.53 18.50
C ARG A 51 -10.75 5.26 18.72
N LEU A 52 -11.01 4.50 17.65
CA LEU A 52 -11.72 3.22 17.76
C LEU A 52 -10.83 2.19 18.46
N GLU A 53 -9.55 2.14 18.12
CA GLU A 53 -8.55 1.29 18.75
C GLU A 53 -8.40 1.65 20.24
N GLU A 54 -8.25 2.93 20.58
CA GLU A 54 -8.21 3.43 21.97
C GLU A 54 -9.50 3.11 22.75
N SER A 55 -10.63 2.94 22.05
CA SER A 55 -11.91 2.60 22.67
C SER A 55 -12.14 1.10 22.79
N ALA A 56 -11.31 0.27 22.17
CA ALA A 56 -11.52 -1.18 22.10
C ALA A 56 -11.57 -1.81 23.50
N ASP A 57 -10.66 -1.45 24.39
CA ASP A 57 -10.62 -1.98 25.77
C ASP A 57 -11.88 -1.62 26.56
N ARG A 58 -12.35 -0.37 26.40
CA ARG A 58 -13.60 0.08 27.03
C ARG A 58 -14.79 -0.71 26.50
N MET A 59 -14.84 -0.96 25.19
CA MET A 59 -15.90 -1.74 24.56
C MET A 59 -15.88 -3.20 25.03
N ALA A 60 -14.69 -3.82 25.14
CA ALA A 60 -14.53 -5.16 25.67
C ALA A 60 -15.04 -5.26 27.12
N LYS A 61 -14.70 -4.27 27.96
CA LYS A 61 -15.24 -4.20 29.33
C LYS A 61 -16.76 -4.12 29.37
N GLN A 62 -17.38 -3.32 28.49
CA GLN A 62 -18.84 -3.22 28.42
C GLN A 62 -19.47 -4.54 27.95
N LEU A 63 -18.86 -5.22 26.98
CA LEU A 63 -19.31 -6.54 26.52
C LEU A 63 -19.31 -7.57 27.65
N LEU A 64 -18.26 -7.60 28.47
CA LEU A 64 -18.19 -8.47 29.65
C LEU A 64 -19.28 -8.13 30.67
N GLY A 65 -19.54 -6.83 30.90
CA GLY A 65 -20.66 -6.41 31.75
C GLY A 65 -22.02 -6.92 31.24
N ILE A 66 -22.25 -6.91 29.93
CA ILE A 66 -23.47 -7.46 29.32
C ILE A 66 -23.54 -8.99 29.49
N ALA A 67 -22.41 -9.69 29.40
CA ALA A 67 -22.34 -11.12 29.65
C ALA A 67 -22.74 -11.46 31.10
N ASP A 68 -22.35 -10.64 32.07
CA ASP A 68 -22.65 -10.86 33.49
C ASP A 68 -24.09 -10.45 33.87
N SER A 69 -24.60 -9.33 33.34
CA SER A 69 -25.83 -8.69 33.84
C SER A 69 -26.94 -8.52 32.79
N GLY A 70 -26.82 -9.10 31.61
CA GLY A 70 -27.80 -8.91 30.54
C GLY A 70 -29.22 -9.34 30.93
N GLU A 71 -30.24 -8.56 30.60
CA GLU A 71 -31.61 -8.84 31.04
C GLU A 71 -32.20 -10.11 30.39
N SER A 72 -31.82 -10.39 29.14
CA SER A 72 -32.24 -11.60 28.44
C SER A 72 -31.12 -12.64 28.37
N GLU A 73 -31.50 -13.90 28.55
CA GLU A 73 -30.57 -15.03 28.46
C GLU A 73 -29.95 -15.14 27.07
N ALA A 74 -30.71 -14.83 26.02
CA ALA A 74 -30.22 -14.81 24.64
C ALA A 74 -29.09 -13.80 24.43
N VAL A 75 -29.21 -12.58 25.00
CA VAL A 75 -28.17 -11.55 24.90
C VAL A 75 -26.94 -11.93 25.71
N ARG A 76 -27.12 -12.51 26.92
CA ARG A 76 -26.01 -13.03 27.73
C ARG A 76 -25.22 -14.11 26.99
N LEU A 77 -25.92 -15.11 26.46
CA LEU A 77 -25.31 -16.21 25.73
C LEU A 77 -24.56 -15.73 24.48
N ALA A 78 -25.12 -14.77 23.74
CA ALA A 78 -24.43 -14.16 22.60
C ALA A 78 -23.17 -13.38 23.02
N ALA A 79 -23.23 -12.61 24.10
CA ALA A 79 -22.08 -11.86 24.62
C ALA A 79 -20.95 -12.80 25.09
N ILE A 80 -21.30 -13.89 25.80
CA ILE A 80 -20.34 -14.91 26.24
C ILE A 80 -19.67 -15.58 25.03
N LYS A 81 -20.45 -15.99 24.02
CA LYS A 81 -19.88 -16.56 22.78
C LYS A 81 -18.92 -15.61 22.09
N HIS A 82 -19.24 -14.32 22.02
CA HIS A 82 -18.35 -13.32 21.44
C HIS A 82 -17.06 -13.13 22.26
N ALA A 83 -17.14 -13.14 23.59
CA ALA A 83 -15.96 -13.07 24.45
C ALA A 83 -15.04 -14.29 24.27
N LEU A 84 -15.61 -15.50 24.17
CA LEU A 84 -14.85 -16.74 23.93
C LEU A 84 -14.17 -16.73 22.55
N ALA A 85 -14.86 -16.25 21.52
CA ALA A 85 -14.28 -16.12 20.17
C ALA A 85 -13.09 -15.16 20.14
N LEU A 86 -13.13 -14.06 20.90
CA LEU A 86 -12.00 -13.13 21.04
C LEU A 86 -10.83 -13.75 21.80
N GLY A 87 -11.10 -14.66 22.74
CA GLY A 87 -10.09 -15.47 23.43
C GLY A 87 -9.50 -16.61 22.59
N GLY A 88 -9.91 -16.75 21.32
CA GLY A 88 -9.45 -17.82 20.43
C GLY A 88 -10.05 -19.19 20.72
N ILE A 89 -11.07 -19.26 21.59
CA ILE A 89 -11.81 -20.50 21.86
C ILE A 89 -12.99 -20.52 20.88
N THR A 90 -12.72 -20.90 19.64
CA THR A 90 -13.76 -21.07 18.63
C THR A 90 -14.11 -22.54 18.47
N GLU A 91 -15.38 -22.83 18.22
CA GLU A 91 -15.80 -24.15 17.76
C GLU A 91 -15.03 -24.50 16.48
N LYS A 92 -14.63 -25.76 16.32
CA LYS A 92 -13.83 -26.19 15.17
C LYS A 92 -14.67 -26.04 13.89
N THR A 93 -14.31 -25.09 13.03
CA THR A 93 -14.92 -24.94 11.72
C THR A 93 -14.53 -26.15 10.85
N SER A 94 -15.49 -26.99 10.48
CA SER A 94 -15.28 -28.02 9.47
C SER A 94 -15.12 -27.36 8.11
N VAL A 95 -13.90 -27.41 7.56
CA VAL A 95 -13.62 -26.99 6.19
C VAL A 95 -13.90 -28.18 5.29
N GLU A 96 -15.03 -28.16 4.59
CA GLU A 96 -15.28 -29.09 3.48
C GLU A 96 -14.45 -28.63 2.28
N VAL A 97 -13.35 -29.32 2.02
CA VAL A 97 -12.59 -29.19 0.78
C VAL A 97 -13.31 -30.01 -0.28
N SER A 98 -14.18 -29.37 -1.06
CA SER A 98 -14.62 -29.97 -2.31
C SER A 98 -13.48 -29.84 -3.33
N VAL A 99 -12.99 -30.98 -3.80
CA VAL A 99 -12.13 -31.04 -4.99
C VAL A 99 -13.03 -30.74 -6.18
N ALA A 100 -13.27 -29.46 -6.44
CA ALA A 100 -13.85 -29.04 -7.70
C ALA A 100 -12.91 -29.54 -8.80
N GLU A 101 -13.44 -30.34 -9.72
CA GLU A 101 -12.69 -30.73 -10.91
C GLU A 101 -12.05 -29.47 -11.52
N PRO A 102 -10.74 -29.53 -11.84
CA PRO A 102 -10.00 -28.35 -12.27
C PRO A 102 -10.74 -27.72 -13.44
N ALA A 103 -11.04 -26.43 -13.31
CA ALA A 103 -11.79 -25.72 -14.32
C ALA A 103 -11.10 -25.89 -15.70
N PRO A 104 -11.82 -25.90 -16.83
CA PRO A 104 -11.26 -26.24 -18.14
C PRO A 104 -10.00 -25.43 -18.52
N TRP A 105 -9.89 -24.19 -18.03
CA TRP A 105 -8.73 -23.34 -18.21
C TRP A 105 -7.51 -23.75 -17.38
N GLN A 106 -7.67 -24.43 -16.23
CA GLN A 106 -6.54 -24.99 -15.46
C GLN A 106 -5.86 -26.12 -16.23
N GLY A 107 -6.62 -26.92 -16.99
CA GLY A 107 -6.03 -27.91 -17.91
C GLY A 107 -5.16 -27.26 -18.99
N MET A 108 -5.54 -26.08 -19.47
CA MET A 108 -4.73 -25.30 -20.42
C MET A 108 -3.44 -24.77 -19.79
N LEU A 109 -3.48 -24.40 -18.50
CA LEU A 109 -2.30 -23.93 -17.78
C LEU A 109 -1.33 -25.07 -17.43
N ALA A 110 -1.82 -26.30 -17.27
CA ALA A 110 -0.99 -27.47 -16.96
C ALA A 110 0.05 -27.78 -18.06
N GLY A 111 -0.21 -27.35 -19.30
CA GLY A 111 0.72 -27.49 -20.44
C GLY A 111 1.77 -26.38 -20.56
N ILE A 112 1.71 -25.32 -19.74
CA ILE A 112 2.67 -24.21 -19.81
C ILE A 112 3.93 -24.61 -19.05
N ALA A 113 4.89 -25.17 -19.78
CA ALA A 113 6.21 -25.48 -19.24
C ALA A 113 6.91 -24.18 -18.79
N ARG A 114 7.40 -24.15 -17.54
CA ARG A 114 8.38 -23.15 -17.10
C ARG A 114 9.76 -23.54 -17.64
N VAL A 115 10.03 -23.18 -18.88
CA VAL A 115 11.38 -23.23 -19.44
C VAL A 115 12.08 -21.89 -19.23
N PRO A 116 13.40 -21.91 -18.95
CA PRO A 116 14.18 -20.69 -18.85
C PRO A 116 14.18 -19.94 -20.20
N LEU A 117 14.32 -18.62 -20.12
CA LEU A 117 14.05 -17.72 -21.25
C LEU A 117 14.99 -17.98 -22.43
N ASP A 118 16.25 -18.30 -22.16
CA ASP A 118 17.28 -18.61 -23.15
C ASP A 118 16.93 -19.87 -23.96
N GLU A 119 16.41 -20.91 -23.32
CA GLU A 119 15.97 -22.14 -23.98
C GLU A 119 14.74 -21.88 -24.88
N SER A 120 13.79 -21.09 -24.41
CA SER A 120 12.61 -20.68 -25.20
C SER A 120 13.01 -19.86 -26.43
N GLN A 121 13.98 -18.96 -26.28
CA GLN A 121 14.49 -18.14 -27.38
C GLN A 121 15.28 -18.97 -28.40
N ARG A 122 16.09 -19.95 -27.96
CA ARG A 122 16.77 -20.91 -28.84
C ARG A 122 15.76 -21.76 -29.64
N ARG A 123 14.73 -22.29 -28.98
CA ARG A 123 13.66 -23.07 -29.65
C ARG A 123 12.91 -22.26 -30.71
N ARG A 124 12.81 -20.95 -30.54
CA ARG A 124 12.18 -20.03 -31.51
C ARG A 124 13.16 -19.47 -32.55
N GLY A 125 14.43 -19.87 -32.50
CA GLY A 125 15.47 -19.38 -33.41
C GLY A 125 15.83 -17.90 -33.23
N LEU A 126 15.51 -17.30 -32.07
CA LEU A 126 15.81 -15.90 -31.76
C LEU A 126 17.23 -15.69 -31.22
N ILE A 127 17.83 -16.76 -30.68
CA ILE A 127 19.23 -16.79 -30.27
C ILE A 127 19.87 -17.97 -31.00
N GLU A 128 20.82 -17.69 -31.89
CA GLU A 128 21.74 -18.71 -32.38
C GLU A 128 22.70 -19.13 -31.25
N PRO A 129 23.12 -20.40 -31.18
CA PRO A 129 24.21 -20.77 -30.28
C PRO A 129 25.42 -19.87 -30.56
N PRO A 130 26.22 -19.52 -29.55
CA PRO A 130 27.42 -18.74 -29.80
C PRO A 130 28.24 -19.46 -30.87
N ARG A 131 28.36 -18.84 -32.04
CA ARG A 131 29.27 -19.33 -33.07
C ARG A 131 30.64 -19.26 -32.42
N GLU A 132 31.32 -20.40 -32.30
CA GLU A 132 32.72 -20.41 -31.87
C GLU A 132 33.49 -19.58 -32.91
N LEU A 133 33.77 -18.33 -32.55
CA LEU A 133 34.65 -17.47 -33.30
C LEU A 133 36.02 -18.11 -33.14
N THR A 134 36.53 -18.75 -34.20
CA THR A 134 37.96 -19.07 -34.28
C THR A 134 38.68 -17.75 -34.07
N ALA A 135 39.45 -17.63 -32.98
CA ALA A 135 40.17 -16.42 -32.66
C ALA A 135 41.03 -16.04 -33.89
N ALA A 136 40.61 -15.00 -34.61
CA ALA A 136 41.49 -14.30 -35.51
C ALA A 136 42.62 -13.70 -34.66
N ASP A 137 43.81 -13.65 -35.23
CA ASP A 137 45.02 -13.15 -34.60
C ASP A 137 44.73 -11.80 -33.91
N PRO A 138 44.94 -11.66 -32.58
CA PRO A 138 44.55 -10.45 -31.83
C PRO A 138 45.29 -9.18 -32.27
N ALA A 139 46.24 -9.29 -33.19
CA ALA A 139 47.00 -8.18 -33.75
C ALA A 139 46.40 -7.60 -35.05
N GLU A 140 45.37 -8.20 -35.65
CA GLU A 140 44.77 -7.69 -36.89
C GLU A 140 43.57 -6.76 -36.58
N PRO A 141 43.69 -5.44 -36.81
CA PRO A 141 42.58 -4.53 -36.61
C PRO A 141 41.50 -4.81 -37.66
N VAL A 142 40.33 -5.24 -37.21
CA VAL A 142 39.15 -5.36 -38.07
C VAL A 142 38.59 -3.96 -38.31
N ASP A 143 38.60 -3.54 -39.57
CA ASP A 143 38.04 -2.26 -39.98
C ASP A 143 36.51 -2.36 -39.98
N ALA A 144 35.87 -1.73 -38.99
CA ALA A 144 34.43 -1.73 -38.82
C ALA A 144 33.85 -0.39 -39.26
N GLU A 145 33.19 -0.37 -40.43
CA GLU A 145 32.41 0.79 -40.86
C GLU A 145 31.07 0.80 -40.12
N VAL A 146 30.81 1.87 -39.35
CA VAL A 146 29.51 2.08 -38.71
C VAL A 146 28.54 2.55 -39.78
N VAL A 147 27.75 1.64 -40.31
CA VAL A 147 26.63 1.97 -41.21
C VAL A 147 25.53 2.62 -40.37
N PRO A 148 25.13 3.88 -40.65
CA PRO A 148 24.01 4.50 -39.97
C PRO A 148 22.73 3.75 -40.33
N ASP A 149 21.99 3.32 -39.30
CA ASP A 149 20.66 2.74 -39.47
C ASP A 149 19.75 3.79 -40.16
N PRO A 150 19.20 3.50 -41.35
CA PRO A 150 18.34 4.44 -42.08
C PRO A 150 17.00 4.69 -41.38
N ASN A 151 16.64 3.89 -40.36
CA ASN A 151 15.41 4.08 -39.59
C ASN A 151 15.66 3.78 -38.10
N PRO A 152 16.39 4.65 -37.39
CA PRO A 152 16.63 4.44 -35.98
C PRO A 152 15.28 4.43 -35.25
N PRO A 153 15.05 3.48 -34.32
CA PRO A 153 13.85 3.51 -33.50
C PRO A 153 13.80 4.87 -32.80
N ALA A 154 12.66 5.56 -32.92
CA ALA A 154 12.46 6.86 -32.30
C ALA A 154 12.79 6.76 -30.81
N GLN A 155 13.96 7.29 -30.43
CA GLN A 155 14.33 7.43 -29.04
C GLN A 155 13.32 8.41 -28.44
N PRO A 156 12.62 8.05 -27.35
CA PRO A 156 11.77 9.03 -26.68
C PRO A 156 12.69 10.15 -26.18
N ASP A 157 12.52 11.37 -26.71
CA ASP A 157 13.30 12.58 -26.38
C ASP A 157 13.06 13.11 -24.95
N GLY A 158 12.74 12.22 -24.01
CA GLY A 158 12.51 12.60 -22.64
C GLY A 158 12.36 11.40 -21.71
N PRO A 159 12.51 11.62 -20.40
CA PRO A 159 12.24 10.57 -19.42
C PRO A 159 10.82 10.07 -19.65
N LEU A 160 10.68 8.75 -19.86
CA LEU A 160 9.41 8.06 -19.94
C LEU A 160 8.58 8.44 -18.72
N ARG A 161 7.63 9.35 -18.90
CA ARG A 161 6.74 9.76 -17.82
C ARG A 161 5.87 8.55 -17.50
N PRO A 162 5.96 7.98 -16.29
CA PRO A 162 5.19 6.80 -15.96
C PRO A 162 3.69 7.11 -16.07
N PRO A 163 2.87 6.17 -16.55
CA PRO A 163 1.45 6.39 -16.69
C PRO A 163 0.82 6.69 -15.32
N PRO A 164 -0.30 7.42 -15.26
CA PRO A 164 -0.86 7.94 -14.00
C PRO A 164 -1.25 6.86 -12.99
N TRP A 165 -1.36 5.60 -13.41
CA TRP A 165 -1.64 4.45 -12.56
C TRP A 165 -0.39 3.78 -11.98
N ALA A 166 0.81 4.05 -12.51
CA ALA A 166 2.05 3.37 -12.11
C ALA A 166 2.59 3.79 -10.74
N GLY A 167 1.92 4.73 -10.07
CA GLY A 167 2.39 5.29 -8.80
C GLY A 167 3.73 6.02 -8.95
N VAL A 168 4.19 6.63 -7.87
CA VAL A 168 5.58 7.10 -7.81
C VAL A 168 6.42 5.84 -7.57
N PRO A 169 7.44 5.52 -8.40
CA PRO A 169 8.33 4.41 -8.10
C PRO A 169 8.90 4.63 -6.71
N GLN A 170 8.53 3.73 -5.78
CA GLN A 170 9.13 3.77 -4.45
C GLN A 170 10.62 3.49 -4.65
N PRO A 171 11.52 4.29 -4.05
CA PRO A 171 12.92 3.91 -4.00
C PRO A 171 12.98 2.48 -3.42
N PRO A 172 13.92 1.64 -3.90
CA PRO A 172 14.05 0.29 -3.35
C PRO A 172 14.13 0.42 -1.83
N ALA A 173 13.29 -0.36 -1.12
CA ALA A 173 13.40 -0.47 0.32
C ALA A 173 14.86 -0.81 0.58
N SER A 174 15.58 0.09 1.25
CA SER A 174 16.99 -0.13 1.55
C SER A 174 17.05 -1.42 2.35
N SER A 175 17.56 -2.48 1.73
CA SER A 175 17.91 -3.72 2.38
C SER A 175 19.14 -3.44 3.23
N GLY A 176 18.92 -2.76 4.34
CA GLY A 176 19.91 -2.44 5.35
C GLY A 176 19.23 -2.60 6.69
N GLY A 177 19.01 -3.85 7.10
CA GLY A 177 18.52 -4.20 8.44
C GLY A 177 19.57 -3.99 9.53
N GLU A 178 20.51 -3.08 9.32
CA GLU A 178 21.41 -2.61 10.36
C GLU A 178 20.74 -1.42 11.04
N LEU A 179 20.47 -1.55 12.34
CA LEU A 179 20.00 -0.45 13.16
C LEU A 179 21.10 0.62 13.17
N LEU A 180 20.96 1.65 12.32
CA LEU A 180 21.83 2.82 12.38
C LEU A 180 21.76 3.41 13.80
N THR A 181 22.91 3.83 14.32
CA THR A 181 22.94 4.61 15.55
C THR A 181 22.18 5.93 15.33
N MET A 182 21.68 6.54 16.41
CA MET A 182 20.96 7.83 16.29
C MET A 182 21.82 8.94 15.67
N GLU A 183 23.14 8.89 15.86
CA GLU A 183 24.08 9.85 15.25
C GLU A 183 24.19 9.64 13.73
N ASP A 184 24.29 8.39 13.27
CA ASP A 184 24.38 8.08 11.84
C ASP A 184 23.07 8.41 11.11
N ALA A 185 21.92 8.17 11.75
CA ALA A 185 20.62 8.56 11.22
C ALA A 185 20.50 10.09 11.06
N ALA A 186 21.03 10.87 12.02
CA ALA A 186 21.05 12.32 11.94
C ALA A 186 21.97 12.82 10.80
N ALA A 187 23.14 12.21 10.63
CA ALA A 187 24.06 12.53 9.55
C ALA A 187 23.46 12.24 8.16
N PHE A 188 22.83 11.07 8.00
CA PHE A 188 22.17 10.68 6.75
C PHE A 188 21.04 11.64 6.36
N THR A 189 20.22 12.06 7.33
CA THR A 189 19.15 13.04 7.06
C THR A 189 19.68 14.43 6.71
N ALA A 190 20.84 14.83 7.26
CA ALA A 190 21.50 16.09 6.90
C ALA A 190 22.04 16.06 5.46
N ASP A 191 22.64 14.95 5.04
CA ASP A 191 23.15 14.76 3.67
C ASP A 191 22.04 14.72 2.64
N LEU A 192 20.93 14.05 2.92
CA LEU A 192 19.76 14.08 2.04
C LEU A 192 19.22 15.50 1.85
N ARG A 193 19.17 16.32 2.92
CA ARG A 193 18.73 17.72 2.80
C ARG A 193 19.69 18.56 1.96
N ARG A 194 21.01 18.27 2.03
CA ARG A 194 22.03 18.90 1.17
C ARG A 194 21.82 18.53 -0.29
N GLN A 195 21.68 17.24 -0.58
CA GLN A 195 21.46 16.73 -1.95
C GLN A 195 20.14 17.23 -2.56
N GLN A 196 19.11 17.40 -1.74
CA GLN A 196 17.80 17.92 -2.16
C GLN A 196 17.73 19.47 -2.20
N GLY A 197 18.85 20.17 -1.99
CA GLY A 197 18.92 21.62 -2.11
C GLY A 197 17.98 22.39 -1.17
N GLN A 198 17.61 21.82 -0.02
CA GLN A 198 16.68 22.50 0.91
C GLN A 198 17.41 23.63 1.66
N PRO A 199 16.96 24.90 1.55
CA PRO A 199 17.62 26.01 2.22
C PRO A 199 17.46 25.91 3.74
N ARG A 200 18.56 26.15 4.47
CA ARG A 200 18.55 26.26 5.94
C ARG A 200 17.63 27.43 6.33
N ARG A 201 16.54 27.15 7.05
CA ARG A 201 15.68 28.19 7.60
C ARG A 201 16.47 28.96 8.66
N VAL A 202 16.93 30.16 8.31
CA VAL A 202 17.51 31.10 9.27
C VAL A 202 16.40 31.52 10.22
N ARG A 203 16.56 31.20 11.50
CA ARG A 203 15.62 31.57 12.56
C ARG A 203 15.78 33.07 12.78
N SER A 204 14.86 33.88 12.30
CA SER A 204 14.88 35.32 12.60
C SER A 204 14.54 35.50 14.08
N GLU A 205 15.55 35.88 14.85
CA GLU A 205 15.36 36.42 16.20
C GLU A 205 14.60 37.73 16.07
N ARG A 206 13.35 37.75 16.56
CA ARG A 206 12.60 38.99 16.69
C ARG A 206 13.24 39.80 17.81
N PHE A 207 13.71 40.98 17.43
CA PHE A 207 14.12 42.05 18.33
C PHE A 207 13.01 42.38 19.35
N LYS A 208 13.48 42.80 20.53
CA LYS A 208 12.76 43.22 21.74
C LYS A 208 11.58 44.14 21.48
#